data_AF-A0A377JIX8-F1
#
_entry.id   AF-A0A377JIX8-F1
#
_cell.length_a   1.000
_cell.length_b   1.000
_cell.length_c   1.000
_cell.angle_alpha   90.00
_cell.angle_beta   90.00
_cell.angle_gamma   90.00
#
_symmetry.space_group_name_H-M   'P 1'
#
loop_
_entity.id
_entity.type
_entity.pdbx_description
1 polymer ?
#
loop_
_entity_poly.entity_id
_entity_poly.type
_entity_poly.pdbx_seq_one_letter_code
_entity_poly.pdbx_strand_id
1 'polypeptide(L)'
;MYNFATMMETPIRKFVSNEKKTIYLKEFISSDINTDIHISTSSNIPIEILNNRNFEKELVSEFQDKFINFMMFDEINEDYSVSIELELLNYFNKNSYVTGQWFSNLFRDFISEPRVLINLLKIIAKLGHKKIPNAHVCVMSLLANKDVEIKDFAIRVFESWADPESLKILDNTVVTPEWLESYRKLVVKDLKTCFTN
;
A
#
# COMPACT_ATOMS: atom_id res chain seq x y z
N MET A 1 -34.56 25.48 35.69
CA MET A 1 -35.66 24.51 35.87
C MET A 1 -36.38 24.37 34.54
N TYR A 2 -36.01 23.37 33.74
CA TYR A 2 -36.87 22.69 32.77
C TYR A 2 -36.17 21.38 32.40
N ASN A 3 -36.90 20.29 32.65
CA ASN A 3 -36.50 18.91 32.52
C ASN A 3 -37.24 18.37 31.30
N PHE A 4 -36.56 17.79 30.31
CA PHE A 4 -37.19 16.88 29.34
C PHE A 4 -36.16 15.83 28.90
N ALA A 5 -36.26 14.68 29.55
CA ALA A 5 -35.76 13.43 29.05
C ALA A 5 -36.77 12.90 28.02
N THR A 6 -36.30 12.60 26.81
CA THR A 6 -36.95 11.59 25.95
C THR A 6 -35.89 10.84 25.15
N MET A 7 -35.96 9.52 25.27
CA MET A 7 -35.20 8.49 24.60
C MET A 7 -35.05 8.69 23.09
N MET A 8 -33.85 8.43 22.58
CA MET A 8 -33.61 7.85 21.26
C MET A 8 -32.35 6.98 21.36
N GLU A 9 -32.51 5.78 21.89
CA GLU A 9 -31.53 4.70 21.75
C GLU A 9 -31.40 4.38 20.25
N THR A 10 -30.24 4.66 19.67
CA THR A 10 -29.90 4.18 18.33
C THR A 10 -29.20 2.83 18.47
N PRO A 11 -29.64 1.78 17.76
CA PRO A 11 -29.11 0.45 17.98
C PRO A 11 -27.69 0.32 17.42
N ILE A 12 -26.76 -0.01 18.32
CA ILE A 12 -25.40 -0.45 18.01
C ILE A 12 -25.50 -1.68 17.10
N ARG A 13 -25.15 -1.52 15.82
CA ARG A 13 -25.02 -2.63 14.87
C ARG A 13 -23.83 -3.48 15.32
N LYS A 14 -24.13 -4.57 16.06
CA LYS A 14 -23.15 -5.60 16.42
C LYS A 14 -22.58 -6.20 15.14
N PHE A 15 -21.34 -5.88 14.80
CA PHE A 15 -20.56 -6.67 13.88
C PHE A 15 -20.25 -8.00 14.57
N VAL A 16 -20.85 -9.07 14.06
CA VAL A 16 -20.54 -10.44 14.44
C VAL A 16 -19.11 -10.72 13.97
N SER A 17 -18.16 -10.74 14.91
CA SER A 17 -16.84 -11.31 14.66
C SER A 17 -17.02 -12.80 14.40
N ASN A 18 -16.72 -13.23 13.18
CA ASN A 18 -16.66 -14.65 12.85
C ASN A 18 -15.30 -15.19 13.36
N GLU A 19 -15.16 -15.25 14.69
CA GLU A 19 -14.02 -15.91 15.33
C GLU A 19 -14.12 -17.42 15.03
N LYS A 20 -13.30 -17.89 14.10
CA LYS A 20 -12.98 -19.32 14.04
C LYS A 20 -12.29 -19.68 15.34
N LYS A 21 -13.09 -20.20 16.27
CA LYS A 21 -12.67 -20.74 17.55
C LYS A 21 -11.68 -21.87 17.31
N THR A 22 -10.38 -21.58 17.37
CA THR A 22 -9.35 -22.61 17.42
C THR A 22 -9.50 -23.33 18.76
N ILE A 23 -10.07 -24.52 18.74
CA ILE A 23 -10.18 -25.37 19.93
C ILE A 23 -8.77 -25.93 20.18
N TYR A 24 -8.10 -25.42 21.21
CA TYR A 24 -6.96 -26.13 21.80
C TYR A 24 -7.52 -27.34 22.57
N LEU A 25 -7.52 -28.52 21.94
CA LEU A 25 -7.72 -29.76 22.66
C LEU A 25 -6.45 -30.03 23.48
N LYS A 26 -6.51 -29.68 24.76
CA LYS A 26 -5.59 -30.16 25.77
C LYS A 26 -6.11 -31.54 26.23
N GLU A 27 -5.97 -32.55 25.38
CA GLU A 27 -6.26 -33.93 25.78
C GLU A 27 -5.07 -34.48 26.57
N PHE A 28 -5.29 -34.64 27.87
CA PHE A 28 -4.55 -35.57 28.70
C PHE A 28 -4.72 -36.97 28.10
N ILE A 29 -3.65 -37.55 27.56
CA ILE A 29 -3.59 -38.97 27.24
C ILE A 29 -2.41 -39.56 28.00
N SER A 30 -2.72 -40.14 29.16
CA SER A 30 -1.89 -41.17 29.77
C SER A 30 -2.44 -42.53 29.38
N SER A 31 -1.72 -43.24 28.50
CA SER A 31 -1.48 -44.70 28.52
C SER A 31 -1.32 -45.24 27.09
N ASP A 32 -0.09 -45.63 26.77
CA ASP A 32 0.34 -46.73 25.89
C ASP A 32 -0.60 -47.16 24.76
N ILE A 33 -0.57 -46.43 23.64
CA ILE A 33 -0.90 -46.98 22.33
C ILE A 33 0.19 -46.51 21.36
N ASN A 34 1.02 -47.46 20.93
CA ASN A 34 1.97 -47.28 19.84
C ASN A 34 1.19 -47.35 18.52
N THR A 35 0.64 -46.21 18.10
CA THR A 35 0.17 -46.03 16.74
C THR A 35 1.04 -44.97 16.09
N ASP A 36 1.74 -45.36 15.03
CA ASP A 36 2.36 -44.42 14.11
C ASP A 36 1.25 -43.52 13.54
N ILE A 37 1.07 -42.36 14.18
CA ILE A 37 0.19 -41.31 13.72
C ILE A 37 0.90 -40.65 12.53
N HIS A 38 0.79 -41.29 11.35
CA HIS A 38 1.09 -40.66 10.08
C HIS A 38 -0.05 -39.67 9.76
N ILE A 39 0.02 -38.47 10.35
CA ILE A 39 -0.82 -37.36 9.90
C ILE A 39 -0.26 -36.90 8.56
N SER A 40 -0.79 -37.46 7.48
CA SER A 40 -0.67 -36.87 6.16
C SER A 40 -1.61 -35.67 6.09
N THR A 41 -1.15 -34.48 6.51
CA THR A 41 -1.85 -33.24 6.21
C THR A 41 -1.75 -32.96 4.71
N SER A 42 -2.71 -33.41 3.90
CA SER A 42 -2.83 -32.91 2.53
C SER A 42 -3.46 -31.53 2.56
N SER A 43 -2.63 -30.50 2.63
CA SER A 43 -3.08 -29.12 2.41
C SER A 43 -3.46 -28.96 0.94
N ASN A 44 -4.73 -28.69 0.66
CA ASN A 44 -5.21 -28.31 -0.68
C ASN A 44 -4.79 -26.88 -1.09
N ILE A 45 -3.88 -26.24 -0.35
CA ILE A 45 -3.41 -24.89 -0.66
C ILE A 45 -2.32 -24.99 -1.74
N PRO A 46 -2.47 -24.31 -2.89
CA PRO A 46 -1.43 -24.24 -3.92
C PRO A 46 -0.08 -23.82 -3.33
N ILE A 47 1.01 -24.49 -3.77
CA ILE A 47 2.38 -24.22 -3.31
C ILE A 47 2.75 -22.73 -3.49
N GLU A 48 2.30 -22.11 -4.58
CA GLU A 48 2.50 -20.68 -4.83
C GLU A 48 1.94 -19.79 -3.70
N ILE A 49 0.76 -20.11 -3.16
CA ILE A 49 0.17 -19.37 -2.05
C ILE A 49 1.01 -19.53 -0.77
N LEU A 50 1.55 -20.72 -0.53
CA LEU A 50 2.44 -20.96 0.61
C LEU A 50 3.76 -20.19 0.46
N ASN A 51 4.34 -20.20 -0.73
CA ASN A 51 5.56 -19.45 -1.05
C ASN A 51 5.35 -17.95 -0.87
N ASN A 52 4.24 -17.41 -1.38
CA ASN A 52 3.90 -15.98 -1.24
C ASN A 52 3.72 -15.59 0.23
N ARG A 53 3.05 -16.42 1.03
CA ARG A 53 2.89 -16.17 2.49
C ARG A 53 4.21 -16.24 3.25
N ASN A 54 5.08 -17.18 2.90
CA ASN A 54 6.39 -17.31 3.53
C ASN A 54 7.28 -16.11 3.18
N PHE A 55 7.26 -15.69 1.91
CA PHE A 55 7.96 -14.50 1.46
C PHE A 55 7.43 -13.22 2.13
N GLU A 56 6.10 -13.08 2.24
CA GLU A 56 5.48 -11.95 2.96
C GLU A 56 5.95 -11.89 4.41
N LYS A 57 6.04 -13.05 5.10
CA LYS A 57 6.58 -13.10 6.46
C LYS A 57 8.02 -12.64 6.54
N GLU A 58 8.90 -13.13 5.65
CA GLU A 58 10.31 -12.70 5.56
C GLU A 58 10.39 -11.18 5.36
N LEU A 59 9.66 -10.65 4.38
CA LEU A 59 9.62 -9.22 4.07
C LEU A 59 9.18 -8.40 5.30
N VAL A 60 8.09 -8.80 5.95
CA VAL A 60 7.57 -8.08 7.12
C VAL A 60 8.54 -8.17 8.29
N SER A 61 9.10 -9.34 8.59
CA SER A 61 9.97 -9.51 9.76
C SER A 61 11.37 -8.91 9.58
N GLU A 62 11.89 -8.83 8.37
CA GLU A 62 13.28 -8.43 8.11
C GLU A 62 13.41 -7.04 7.49
N PHE A 63 12.38 -6.53 6.82
CA PHE A 63 12.46 -5.31 6.01
C PHE A 63 11.50 -4.21 6.43
N GLN A 64 10.28 -4.53 6.86
CA GLN A 64 9.24 -3.53 7.05
C GLN A 64 9.63 -2.44 8.06
N ASP A 65 10.08 -2.82 9.26
CA ASP A 65 10.32 -1.85 10.33
C ASP A 65 11.45 -0.88 9.96
N LYS A 66 12.54 -1.38 9.35
CA LYS A 66 13.63 -0.50 8.89
C LYS A 66 13.19 0.38 7.72
N PHE A 67 12.35 -0.12 6.83
CA PHE A 67 11.80 0.66 5.73
C PHE A 67 10.92 1.80 6.26
N ILE A 68 9.97 1.49 7.14
CA ILE A 68 9.07 2.49 7.75
C ILE A 68 9.87 3.52 8.54
N ASN A 69 10.84 3.09 9.37
CA ASN A 69 11.69 4.00 10.10
C ASN A 69 12.44 4.97 9.17
N PHE A 70 12.99 4.47 8.07
CA PHE A 70 13.58 5.33 7.05
C PHE A 70 12.55 6.32 6.49
N MET A 71 11.35 5.85 6.11
CA MET A 71 10.31 6.74 5.56
C MET A 71 9.88 7.84 6.53
N MET A 72 9.96 7.60 7.85
CA MET A 72 9.58 8.54 8.90
C MET A 72 10.67 9.58 9.19
N PHE A 73 11.94 9.16 9.20
CA PHE A 73 13.03 9.99 9.73
C PHE A 73 13.99 10.51 8.66
N ASP A 74 14.14 9.79 7.56
CA ASP A 74 15.02 10.14 6.45
C ASP A 74 14.23 10.60 5.22
N GLU A 75 14.95 11.04 4.18
CA GLU A 75 14.37 11.53 2.94
C GLU A 75 14.88 10.73 1.74
N ILE A 76 13.97 10.44 0.81
CA ILE A 76 14.33 9.88 -0.49
C ILE A 76 14.84 11.02 -1.38
N ASN A 77 16.01 10.77 -1.98
CA ASN A 77 16.59 11.64 -2.98
C ASN A 77 16.08 11.26 -4.38
N GLU A 78 15.75 12.27 -5.18
CA GLU A 78 15.21 12.10 -6.53
C GLU A 78 16.31 11.76 -7.55
N ASP A 79 17.55 12.21 -7.31
CA ASP A 79 18.68 12.11 -8.24
C ASP A 79 19.49 10.82 -8.11
N TYR A 80 19.49 10.18 -6.93
CA TYR A 80 20.24 8.94 -6.69
C TYR A 80 19.50 7.99 -5.75
N SER A 81 19.86 6.70 -5.83
CA SER A 81 19.28 5.66 -4.97
C SER A 81 20.07 5.47 -3.68
N VAL A 82 19.36 5.42 -2.55
CA VAL A 82 19.94 5.08 -1.25
C VAL A 82 19.81 3.57 -0.94
N SER A 83 20.50 3.11 0.11
CA SER A 83 20.55 1.68 0.46
C SER A 83 19.17 1.04 0.65
N ILE A 84 18.22 1.75 1.24
CA ILE A 84 16.87 1.21 1.48
C ILE A 84 16.10 0.97 0.17
N GLU A 85 16.33 1.80 -0.86
CA GLU A 85 15.71 1.64 -2.18
C GLU A 85 16.30 0.45 -2.93
N LEU A 86 17.62 0.26 -2.86
CA LEU A 86 18.30 -0.90 -3.45
C LEU A 86 17.82 -2.20 -2.80
N GLU A 87 17.61 -2.19 -1.50
CA GLU A 87 17.09 -3.34 -0.79
C GLU A 87 15.62 -3.62 -1.12
N LEU A 88 14.77 -2.58 -1.22
CA LEU A 88 13.41 -2.72 -1.73
C LEU A 88 13.39 -3.34 -3.14
N LEU A 89 14.28 -2.89 -4.03
CA LEU A 89 14.43 -3.46 -5.37
C LEU A 89 14.80 -4.95 -5.35
N ASN A 90 15.64 -5.38 -4.39
CA ASN A 90 15.94 -6.79 -4.22
C ASN A 90 14.70 -7.61 -3.85
N TYR A 91 13.82 -7.10 -2.99
CA TYR A 91 12.53 -7.76 -2.69
C TYR A 91 11.63 -7.81 -3.93
N PHE A 92 11.52 -6.72 -4.70
CA PHE A 92 10.79 -6.72 -5.97
C PHE A 92 11.33 -7.71 -7.00
N ASN A 93 12.63 -7.95 -7.03
CA ASN A 93 13.27 -8.91 -7.93
C ASN A 93 13.05 -10.36 -7.47
N LYS A 94 12.98 -10.62 -6.16
CA LYS A 94 12.65 -11.94 -5.61
C LYS A 94 11.18 -12.31 -5.80
N ASN A 95 10.26 -11.39 -5.50
CA ASN A 95 8.81 -11.60 -5.65
C ASN A 95 8.09 -10.26 -5.83
N SER A 96 7.87 -9.87 -7.09
CA SER A 96 7.24 -8.60 -7.44
C SER A 96 5.78 -8.52 -7.01
N TYR A 97 5.05 -9.63 -7.04
CA TYR A 97 3.64 -9.67 -6.66
C TYR A 97 3.44 -9.34 -5.18
N VAL A 98 4.13 -10.07 -4.30
CA VAL A 98 4.02 -9.87 -2.85
C VAL A 98 4.59 -8.51 -2.45
N THR A 99 5.77 -8.14 -2.97
CA THR A 99 6.39 -6.85 -2.66
C THR A 99 5.54 -5.68 -3.15
N GLY A 100 4.97 -5.77 -4.35
CA GLY A 100 4.09 -4.74 -4.90
C GLY A 100 2.81 -4.59 -4.09
N GLN A 101 2.19 -5.70 -3.66
CA GLN A 101 1.00 -5.66 -2.80
C GLN A 101 1.31 -5.07 -1.42
N TRP A 102 2.44 -5.43 -0.83
CA TRP A 102 2.90 -4.85 0.42
C TRP A 102 3.17 -3.34 0.25
N PHE A 103 3.90 -2.94 -0.80
CA PHE A 103 4.23 -1.54 -1.04
C PHE A 103 2.98 -0.68 -1.30
N SER A 104 2.01 -1.18 -2.07
CA SER A 104 0.75 -0.45 -2.31
C SER A 104 -0.09 -0.29 -1.04
N ASN A 105 -0.05 -1.28 -0.13
CA ASN A 105 -0.71 -1.19 1.17
C ASN A 105 -0.16 -0.04 2.03
N LEU A 106 1.13 0.29 1.92
CA LEU A 106 1.74 1.38 2.71
C LEU A 106 1.08 2.74 2.43
N PHE A 107 0.64 3.01 1.20
CA PHE A 107 -0.10 4.26 0.89
C PHE A 107 -1.39 4.39 1.68
N ARG A 108 -2.11 3.28 1.87
CA ARG A 108 -3.34 3.23 2.67
C ARG A 108 -3.01 3.34 4.16
N ASP A 109 -2.03 2.56 4.61
CA ASP A 109 -1.72 2.42 6.04
C ASP A 109 -1.13 3.72 6.61
N PHE A 110 -0.44 4.51 5.78
CA PHE A 110 0.16 5.81 6.12
C PHE A 110 -0.56 7.02 5.52
N ILE A 111 -1.86 6.90 5.20
CA ILE A 111 -2.63 7.97 4.54
C ILE A 111 -2.65 9.30 5.32
N SER A 112 -2.38 9.25 6.63
CA SER A 112 -2.34 10.42 7.52
C SER A 112 -0.93 10.95 7.81
N GLU A 113 0.11 10.36 7.21
CA GLU A 113 1.51 10.69 7.46
C GLU A 113 2.16 11.31 6.21
N PRO A 114 2.14 12.65 6.05
CA PRO A 114 2.57 13.32 4.82
C PRO A 114 3.98 12.98 4.38
N ARG A 115 4.92 12.95 5.33
CA ARG A 115 6.33 12.65 5.04
C ARG A 115 6.49 11.25 4.46
N VAL A 116 5.83 10.25 5.05
CA VAL A 116 5.88 8.88 4.53
C VAL A 116 5.30 8.82 3.13
N LEU A 117 4.14 9.45 2.91
CA LEU A 117 3.51 9.48 1.58
C LEU A 117 4.39 10.15 0.53
N ILE A 118 5.05 11.27 0.85
CA ILE A 118 5.98 11.94 -0.05
C ILE A 118 7.16 11.02 -0.41
N ASN A 119 7.76 10.36 0.58
CA ASN A 119 8.86 9.42 0.33
C ASN A 119 8.39 8.22 -0.51
N LEU A 120 7.19 7.68 -0.27
CA LEU A 120 6.59 6.62 -1.09
C LEU A 120 6.33 7.10 -2.53
N LEU A 121 5.86 8.33 -2.72
CA LEU A 121 5.66 8.93 -4.04
C LEU A 121 6.98 9.08 -4.81
N LYS A 122 8.05 9.53 -4.15
CA LYS A 122 9.37 9.60 -4.78
C LYS A 122 9.88 8.23 -5.21
N ILE A 123 9.72 7.21 -4.37
CA ILE A 123 10.08 5.84 -4.72
C ILE A 123 9.24 5.32 -5.90
N ILE A 124 7.92 5.53 -5.89
CA ILE A 124 7.05 5.00 -6.94
C ILE A 124 7.26 5.69 -8.29
N ALA A 125 7.67 6.96 -8.30
CA ALA A 125 8.12 7.65 -9.52
C ALA A 125 9.30 6.90 -10.14
N LYS A 126 10.34 6.59 -9.33
CA LYS A 126 11.57 5.90 -9.78
C LYS A 126 11.33 4.44 -10.18
N LEU A 127 10.50 3.72 -9.43
CA LEU A 127 10.19 2.31 -9.71
C LEU A 127 9.30 2.13 -10.96
N GLY A 128 8.48 3.13 -11.27
CA GLY A 128 7.38 2.99 -12.21
C GLY A 128 6.21 2.16 -11.65
N HIS A 129 5.14 2.07 -12.43
CA HIS A 129 3.88 1.46 -11.97
C HIS A 129 3.72 -0.04 -12.31
N LYS A 130 4.50 -0.59 -13.25
CA LYS A 130 4.25 -1.92 -13.84
C LYS A 130 4.26 -3.09 -12.84
N LYS A 131 5.05 -3.00 -11.76
CA LYS A 131 5.19 -4.06 -10.75
C LYS A 131 4.29 -3.82 -9.52
N ILE A 132 3.54 -2.72 -9.48
CA ILE A 132 2.80 -2.31 -8.29
C ILE A 132 1.30 -2.36 -8.63
N PRO A 133 0.54 -3.26 -7.98
CA PRO A 133 -0.89 -3.39 -8.26
C PRO A 133 -1.61 -2.09 -7.90
N ASN A 134 -2.49 -1.64 -8.80
CA ASN A 134 -3.30 -0.43 -8.62
C ASN A 134 -2.49 0.85 -8.38
N ALA A 135 -1.24 0.94 -8.84
CA ALA A 135 -0.37 2.09 -8.62
C ALA A 135 -1.03 3.42 -9.00
N HIS A 136 -1.65 3.52 -10.18
CA HIS A 136 -2.40 4.71 -10.60
C HIS A 136 -3.52 5.09 -9.63
N VAL A 137 -4.25 4.11 -9.08
CA VAL A 137 -5.32 4.37 -8.10
C VAL A 137 -4.75 4.90 -6.79
N CYS A 138 -3.64 4.31 -6.31
CA CYS A 138 -2.95 4.79 -5.11
C CYS A 138 -2.54 6.26 -5.27
N VAL A 139 -1.85 6.60 -6.36
CA VAL A 139 -1.37 7.98 -6.60
C VAL A 139 -2.54 8.94 -6.86
N MET A 140 -3.55 8.52 -7.64
CA MET A 140 -4.74 9.33 -7.93
C MET A 140 -5.47 9.71 -6.64
N SER A 141 -5.59 8.80 -5.68
CA SER A 141 -6.26 9.07 -4.41
C SER A 141 -5.61 10.22 -3.63
N LEU A 142 -4.31 10.45 -3.82
CA LEU A 142 -3.54 11.48 -3.15
C LEU A 142 -3.72 12.88 -3.77
N LEU A 143 -4.26 12.99 -4.99
CA LEU A 143 -4.61 14.29 -5.58
C LEU A 143 -5.72 15.01 -4.78
N ALA A 144 -6.50 14.27 -3.99
CA ALA A 144 -7.52 14.81 -3.10
C ALA A 144 -6.99 15.15 -1.68
N ASN A 145 -5.70 14.95 -1.40
CA ASN A 145 -5.15 15.16 -0.05
C ASN A 145 -5.22 16.65 0.36
N LYS A 146 -5.39 16.92 1.66
CA LYS A 146 -5.37 18.30 2.18
C LYS A 146 -4.00 18.95 2.04
N ASP A 147 -2.94 18.15 2.10
CA ASP A 147 -1.56 18.61 1.98
C ASP A 147 -1.24 18.91 0.51
N VAL A 148 -0.82 20.14 0.24
CA VAL A 148 -0.50 20.61 -1.11
C VAL A 148 0.78 19.95 -1.63
N GLU A 149 1.73 19.64 -0.75
CA GLU A 149 2.99 19.02 -1.14
C GLU A 149 2.77 17.58 -1.62
N ILE A 150 1.89 16.83 -0.94
CA ILE A 150 1.49 15.48 -1.38
C ILE A 150 0.87 15.52 -2.79
N LYS A 151 0.01 16.51 -3.06
CA LYS A 151 -0.60 16.66 -4.38
C LYS A 151 0.42 16.99 -5.46
N ASP A 152 1.38 17.87 -5.17
CA ASP A 152 2.49 18.19 -6.07
C ASP A 152 3.27 16.93 -6.44
N PHE A 153 3.72 16.16 -5.44
CA PHE A 153 4.42 14.91 -5.70
C PHE A 153 3.56 13.88 -6.45
N ALA A 154 2.25 13.81 -6.21
CA ALA A 154 1.37 12.95 -6.97
C ALA A 154 1.30 13.35 -8.46
N ILE A 155 1.29 14.65 -8.77
CA ILE A 155 1.37 15.14 -10.16
C ILE A 155 2.72 14.79 -10.78
N ARG A 156 3.83 14.99 -10.05
CA ARG A 156 5.19 14.63 -10.52
C ARG A 156 5.34 13.14 -10.82
N VAL A 157 4.68 12.27 -10.05
CA VAL A 157 4.66 10.83 -10.34
C VAL A 157 3.99 10.56 -11.69
N PHE A 158 2.84 11.16 -11.95
CA PHE A 158 2.14 11.00 -13.23
C PHE A 158 2.91 11.63 -14.40
N GLU A 159 3.57 12.76 -14.19
CA GLU A 159 4.51 13.36 -15.15
C GLU A 159 5.65 12.39 -15.48
N SER A 160 6.28 11.81 -14.45
CA SER A 160 7.39 10.87 -14.58
C SER A 160 6.99 9.58 -15.32
N TRP A 161 5.81 9.05 -15.07
CA TRP A 161 5.34 7.84 -15.75
C TRP A 161 4.99 8.08 -17.22
N ALA A 162 4.57 9.29 -17.57
CA ALA A 162 4.31 9.74 -18.94
C ALA A 162 3.50 8.74 -19.79
N ASP A 163 2.49 8.12 -19.19
CA ASP A 163 1.66 7.10 -19.83
C ASP A 163 0.21 7.58 -20.09
N PRO A 164 -0.55 6.90 -20.98
CA PRO A 164 -1.90 7.33 -21.33
C PRO A 164 -2.88 7.39 -20.15
N GLU A 165 -2.74 6.52 -19.14
CA GLU A 165 -3.61 6.54 -17.96
C GLU A 165 -3.25 7.72 -17.06
N SER A 166 -1.96 8.04 -16.91
CA SER A 166 -1.49 9.25 -16.24
C SER A 166 -2.09 10.52 -16.86
N LEU A 167 -2.07 10.65 -18.19
CA LEU A 167 -2.73 11.76 -18.89
C LEU A 167 -4.23 11.79 -18.61
N LYS A 168 -4.90 10.65 -18.75
CA LYS A 168 -6.35 10.55 -18.54
C LYS A 168 -6.75 10.96 -17.12
N ILE A 169 -6.00 10.55 -16.11
CA ILE A 169 -6.25 10.93 -14.71
C ILE A 169 -6.07 12.44 -14.54
N LEU A 170 -4.93 12.98 -14.97
CA LEU A 170 -4.64 14.40 -14.79
C LEU A 170 -5.63 15.29 -15.56
N ASP A 171 -6.01 14.94 -16.79
CA ASP A 171 -6.92 15.75 -17.62
C ASP A 171 -8.35 15.81 -17.05
N ASN A 172 -8.74 14.82 -16.25
CA ASN A 172 -10.04 14.75 -15.58
C ASN A 172 -10.02 15.17 -14.10
N THR A 173 -8.87 15.65 -13.60
CA THR A 173 -8.73 16.08 -12.20
C THR A 173 -8.51 17.59 -12.12
N VAL A 174 -9.10 18.21 -11.09
CA VAL A 174 -8.83 19.59 -10.69
C VAL A 174 -8.18 19.56 -9.33
N VAL A 175 -7.10 20.32 -9.16
CA VAL A 175 -6.39 20.43 -7.88
C VAL A 175 -6.42 21.85 -7.34
N THR A 176 -6.19 21.99 -6.04
CA THR A 176 -6.01 23.26 -5.36
C THR A 176 -4.67 23.26 -4.64
N PRO A 177 -3.97 24.41 -4.58
CA PRO A 177 -4.37 25.77 -5.01
C PRO A 177 -4.10 26.07 -6.49
N GLU A 178 -4.41 27.31 -6.93
CA GLU A 178 -4.35 27.74 -8.34
C GLU A 178 -2.97 27.53 -9.00
N TRP A 179 -1.88 27.77 -8.27
CA TRP A 179 -0.53 27.54 -8.81
C TRP A 179 -0.32 26.06 -9.15
N LEU A 180 -0.86 25.16 -8.32
CA LEU A 180 -0.73 23.72 -8.52
C LEU A 180 -1.61 23.26 -9.69
N GLU A 181 -2.80 23.83 -9.84
CA GLU A 181 -3.64 23.60 -11.02
C GLU A 181 -2.97 24.09 -12.31
N SER A 182 -2.25 25.21 -12.24
CA SER A 182 -1.49 25.73 -13.38
C SER A 182 -0.34 24.77 -13.74
N TYR A 183 0.39 24.25 -12.75
CA TYR A 183 1.40 23.22 -12.98
C TYR A 183 0.81 21.94 -13.58
N ARG A 184 -0.29 21.41 -13.02
CA ARG A 184 -1.01 20.25 -13.58
C ARG A 184 -1.38 20.46 -15.06
N LYS A 185 -1.90 21.64 -15.41
CA LYS A 185 -2.25 21.99 -16.80
C LYS A 185 -1.04 21.98 -17.74
N LEU A 186 0.13 22.43 -17.26
CA LEU A 186 1.38 22.36 -18.03
C LEU A 186 1.76 20.90 -18.29
N VAL A 187 1.76 20.06 -17.24
CA VAL A 187 2.04 18.63 -17.38
C VAL A 187 1.11 17.96 -18.39
N VAL A 188 -0.20 18.23 -18.31
CA VAL A 188 -1.18 17.69 -19.28
C VAL A 188 -0.90 18.13 -20.71
N LYS A 189 -0.50 19.39 -20.91
CA LYS A 189 -0.15 19.91 -22.23
C LYS A 189 1.09 19.19 -22.79
N ASP A 190 2.10 18.98 -21.96
CA ASP A 190 3.34 18.32 -22.36
C ASP A 190 3.08 16.85 -22.70
N LEU A 191 2.33 16.13 -21.85
CA LEU A 191 1.92 14.75 -22.10
C LEU A 191 1.09 14.61 -23.40
N LYS A 192 0.15 15.53 -23.67
CA LYS A 192 -0.62 15.52 -24.92
C LYS A 192 0.30 15.62 -26.14
N THR A 193 1.34 16.45 -26.08
CA THR A 193 2.32 16.62 -27.16
C THR A 193 3.10 15.32 -27.41
N CYS A 194 3.41 14.56 -26.36
CA CYS A 194 4.09 13.27 -26.47
C CYS A 194 3.27 12.19 -27.18
N PHE A 195 1.93 12.23 -27.13
CA PHE A 195 1.06 11.20 -27.73
C PHE A 195 0.48 11.56 -29.10
N THR A 196 0.62 12.81 -29.54
CA THR A 196 0.15 13.26 -30.86
C THR A 196 1.20 13.17 -31.97
N ASN A 197 2.46 12.87 -31.62
CA ASN A 197 3.56 12.62 -32.56
C ASN A 197 3.81 11.13 -32.72
#